data_AF-A0A5E4K5Q2-F1
#
_entry.id   AF-A0A5E4K5Q2-F1
#
_cell.length_a   1.000
_cell.length_b   1.000
_cell.length_c   1.000
_cell.angle_alpha   90.00
_cell.angle_beta   90.00
_cell.angle_gamma   90.00
#
_symmetry.space_group_name_H-M   'P 1'
#
loop_
_entity.id
_entity.type
_entity.pdbx_description
1 polymer ?
#
loop_
_entity_poly.entity_id
_entity_poly.type
_entity_poly.pdbx_seq_one_letter_code
_entity_poly.pdbx_strand_id
1 'polypeptide(L)' 'MTNLSEIHVTKTIMNEFLDDFNENILDTDIVIVGSGPCGVTAAKYAAELGHKTVMIDRNI' A
#
# COMPACT_ATOMS: atom_id res chain seq x y z
N MET A 1 6.10 -18.51 24.70
CA MET A 1 6.26 -18.36 23.25
C MET A 1 4.89 -18.59 22.62
N THR A 2 4.35 -17.60 21.93
CA THR A 2 3.14 -17.76 21.13
C THR A 2 3.45 -18.77 20.02
N ASN A 3 2.72 -19.88 20.00
CA ASN A 3 2.90 -20.94 19.01
C ASN A 3 2.18 -20.49 17.72
N LEU A 4 2.85 -19.66 16.93
CA LEU A 4 2.31 -19.09 15.70
C LEU A 4 2.48 -20.11 14.56
N SER A 5 1.39 -20.51 13.92
CA SER A 5 1.48 -21.43 12.78
C SER A 5 1.87 -20.69 11.50
N GLU A 6 2.66 -21.35 10.65
CA GLU A 6 3.02 -20.84 9.32
C GLU A 6 1.78 -20.49 8.49
N ILE A 7 0.76 -21.35 8.57
CA ILE A 7 -0.54 -21.14 7.91
C ILE A 7 -1.20 -19.84 8.38
N HIS A 8 -1.14 -19.52 9.67
CA HIS A 8 -1.72 -18.29 10.19
C HIS A 8 -0.99 -17.07 9.61
N VAL A 9 0.35 -17.08 9.61
CA VAL A 9 1.16 -16.00 9.04
C VAL A 9 0.84 -15.77 7.57
N THR A 10 0.85 -16.83 6.76
CA THR A 10 0.57 -16.73 5.32
C THR A 10 -0.82 -16.18 5.05
N LYS A 11 -1.84 -16.66 5.77
CA LYS A 11 -3.21 -16.18 5.61
C LYS A 11 -3.34 -14.70 5.94
N THR A 12 -2.72 -14.25 7.03
CA THR A 12 -2.78 -12.84 7.42
C THR A 12 -2.15 -11.94 6.36
N ILE A 13 -0.96 -12.27 5.85
CA ILE A 13 -0.30 -11.48 4.79
C ILE A 13 -1.17 -11.40 3.52
N MET A 14 -1.73 -12.54 3.10
CA MET A 14 -2.55 -12.59 1.88
C MET A 14 -3.86 -11.82 2.04
N ASN A 15 -4.53 -11.96 3.17
CA ASN A 15 -5.80 -11.27 3.40
C ASN A 15 -5.60 -9.76 3.46
N GLU A 16 -4.63 -9.28 4.25
CA GLU A 16 -4.33 -7.84 4.34
C GLU A 16 -3.97 -7.25 2.97
N PHE A 17 -3.17 -7.96 2.16
CA PHE A 17 -2.86 -7.51 0.81
C PHE A 17 -4.10 -7.46 -0.10
N LEU A 18 -4.97 -8.48 -0.05
CA LEU A 18 -6.17 -8.51 -0.88
C LEU A 18 -7.18 -7.44 -0.48
N ASP A 19 -7.31 -7.17 0.81
CA ASP A 19 -8.17 -6.12 1.35
C ASP A 19 -7.62 -4.75 0.90
N ASP A 20 -6.32 -4.48 1.08
CA ASP A 20 -5.68 -3.25 0.60
C ASP A 20 -5.74 -3.10 -0.92
N PHE A 21 -5.59 -4.19 -1.67
CA PHE A 21 -5.68 -4.17 -3.13
C PHE A 21 -7.08 -3.77 -3.62
N ASN A 22 -8.12 -4.41 -3.08
CA ASN A 22 -9.49 -4.14 -3.48
C ASN A 22 -9.98 -2.78 -2.99
N GLU A 23 -9.71 -2.47 -1.72
CA GLU A 23 -10.20 -1.27 -1.10
C GLU A 23 -9.33 -0.08 -1.49
N ASN A 24 -8.01 -0.14 -1.36
CA ASN A 24 -7.15 1.04 -1.47
C ASN A 24 -6.48 1.25 -2.82
N ILE A 25 -6.10 0.17 -3.51
CA ILE A 25 -5.32 0.25 -4.75
C ILE A 25 -6.22 0.43 -5.98
N LEU A 26 -7.30 -0.37 -6.10
CA LEU A 26 -8.20 -0.31 -7.25
C LEU A 26 -9.11 0.91 -7.26
N ASP A 27 -9.43 1.46 -6.08
CA ASP A 27 -10.32 2.60 -5.91
C ASP A 27 -9.57 3.76 -5.24
N THR A 28 -8.61 4.35 -5.96
CA THR A 28 -7.74 5.41 -5.44
C THR A 28 -7.97 6.74 -6.17
N ASP A 29 -7.79 7.87 -5.48
CA ASP A 29 -7.95 9.19 -6.09
C ASP A 29 -6.73 9.55 -6.95
N ILE A 30 -5.53 9.15 -6.51
CA ILE A 30 -4.26 9.56 -7.11
C ILE A 30 -3.31 8.36 -7.17
N VAL A 31 -2.80 8.08 -8.38
CA VAL A 31 -1.72 7.13 -8.61
C VAL A 31 -0.43 7.87 -8.93
N ILE A 32 0.63 7.59 -8.17
CA ILE A 32 1.98 8.13 -8.37
C ILE A 32 2.88 7.01 -8.87
N VAL A 33 3.50 7.21 -10.03
CA VAL A 33 4.45 6.24 -10.61
C VAL A 33 5.87 6.71 -10.34
N GLY A 34 6.59 5.96 -9.51
CA GLY A 34 7.97 6.22 -9.10
C GLY A 34 8.08 6.75 -7.66
N SER A 35 8.88 6.05 -6.85
CA SER A 35 9.11 6.30 -5.42
C SER A 35 10.40 7.08 -5.15
N GLY A 36 10.85 7.87 -6.13
CA GLY A 36 11.93 8.83 -5.93
C GLY A 36 11.54 9.97 -4.97
N PRO A 37 12.47 10.89 -4.64
CA PRO A 37 12.20 11.97 -3.68
C PRO A 37 11.01 12.85 -4.08
N CYS A 38 10.85 13.11 -5.38
CA CYS A 38 9.71 13.86 -5.90
C CYS A 38 8.38 13.08 -5.73
N GLY A 39 8.39 11.77 -6.00
CA GLY A 39 7.21 10.91 -5.89
C GLY A 39 6.73 10.78 -4.45
N VAL A 40 7.65 10.53 -3.51
CA VAL A 40 7.36 10.48 -2.08
C VAL A 40 6.83 11.82 -1.58
N THR A 41 7.42 12.93 -2.03
CA THR A 41 6.95 14.28 -1.65
C THR A 41 5.53 14.54 -2.16
N ALA A 42 5.25 14.18 -3.42
CA ALA A 42 3.90 14.27 -3.98
C ALA A 42 2.90 13.39 -3.24
N ALA A 43 3.27 12.14 -2.92
CA ALA A 43 2.43 11.19 -2.20
C ALA A 43 2.08 11.70 -0.81
N LYS A 44 3.06 12.25 -0.10
CA LYS A 44 2.87 12.86 1.21
C LYS A 44 1.84 13.99 1.17
N TYR A 45 2.04 14.98 0.29
CA TYR A 45 1.12 16.12 0.24
C TYR A 45 -0.27 15.73 -0.24
N ALA A 46 -0.39 14.80 -1.19
CA ALA A 46 -1.68 14.28 -1.62
C ALA A 46 -2.43 13.60 -0.46
N ALA A 47 -1.76 12.76 0.32
CA ALA A 47 -2.32 12.12 1.50
C ALA A 47 -2.67 13.12 2.62
N GLU A 48 -1.82 14.13 2.87
CA GLU A 48 -2.10 15.21 3.86
C GLU A 48 -3.34 16.05 3.49
N LEU A 49 -3.66 16.15 2.20
CA LEU A 49 -4.88 16.79 1.69
C LEU A 49 -6.11 15.89 1.74
N GLY A 50 -5.97 14.64 2.22
CA GLY A 50 -7.06 13.68 2.38
C GLY A 50 -7.35 12.84 1.14
N HIS A 51 -6.48 12.88 0.12
CA HIS A 51 -6.63 12.03 -1.06
C HIS A 51 -6.09 10.64 -0.79
N LYS A 52 -6.87 9.65 -1.19
CA LYS A 52 -6.45 8.26 -1.23
C LYS A 52 -5.40 8.13 -2.32
N THR A 53 -4.16 7.86 -1.90
CA THR A 53 -2.99 7.97 -2.76
C THR A 53 -2.21 6.68 -2.76
N VAL A 54 -1.95 6.14 -3.95
CA VAL A 54 -1.16 4.93 -4.16
C VAL A 54 0.10 5.30 -4.91
N MET A 55 1.24 4.77 -4.46
CA MET A 55 2.53 4.95 -5.11
C MET A 55 3.03 3.59 -5.60
N ILE A 56 3.40 3.50 -6.88
CA ILE A 56 3.88 2.27 -7.52
C ILE A 56 5.30 2.51 -8.05
N ASP A 57 6.23 1.66 -7.65
CA ASP A 57 7.59 1.61 -8.19
C ASP A 57 7.86 0.26 -8.88
N ARG A 58 8.93 0.21 -9.66
CA ARG A 58 9.42 -1.01 -10.31
C ARG A 58 10.45 -1.75 -9.45
N ASN A 59 11.27 -1.02 -8.72
CA ASN A 59 12.51 -1.51 -8.13
C ASN A 59 12.61 -1.27 -6.62
N ILE A 60 11.63 -0.57 -6.04
CA ILE A 60 11.46 -0.36 -4.61
C ILE A 60 10.21 -1.10 -4.16
#